data_AF-A0A9N8J7D0-F1
#
_entry.id   AF-A0A9N8J7D0-F1
#
_cell.length_a   1.000
_cell.length_b   1.000
_cell.length_c   1.000
_cell.angle_alpha   90.00
_cell.angle_beta   90.00
_cell.angle_gamma   90.00
#
_symmetry.space_group_name_H-M   'P 1'
#
loop_
_entity.id
_entity.type
_entity.pdbx_description
1 polymer ?
#
loop_
_entity_poly.entity_id
_entity_poly.type
_entity_poly.pdbx_seq_one_letter_code
_entity_poly.pdbx_strand_id
1 'polypeptide(L)'
;MSYYFTIIGTRDNPLFEHEFGTSKAGGDGIARFRDEARHMNQFIVHSSLDIVEEVQWGNNGLAQTEEAVRQFMTDVYEAWIKCIMNPFYVVNAPVTSPVFRGRVAAAAKKYL
;
A
#
# COMPACT_ATOMS: atom_id res chain seq x y z
N MET A 1 2.92 -8.44 -13.59
CA MET A 1 2.32 -7.15 -13.20
C MET A 1 3.15 -6.57 -12.07
N SER A 2 3.31 -5.25 -12.00
CA SER A 2 4.06 -4.54 -10.95
C SER A 2 3.10 -3.66 -10.17
N TYR A 3 3.24 -3.61 -8.85
CA TYR A 3 2.40 -2.84 -7.94
C TYR A 3 3.26 -1.87 -7.14
N TYR A 4 2.73 -0.67 -6.96
CA TYR A 4 3.28 0.35 -6.07
C TYR A 4 2.29 0.54 -4.94
N PHE A 5 2.71 0.27 -3.71
CA PHE A 5 1.88 0.39 -2.52
C PHE A 5 2.48 1.45 -1.59
N THR A 6 1.60 2.30 -1.06
CA THR A 6 1.99 3.29 -0.07
C THR A 6 0.89 3.51 0.96
N ILE A 7 1.32 3.86 2.19
CA ILE A 7 0.45 4.29 3.27
C ILE A 7 0.70 5.78 3.45
N ILE A 8 -0.36 6.58 3.34
CA ILE A 8 -0.30 8.03 3.47
C ILE A 8 -0.80 8.43 4.86
N GLY A 9 -0.08 9.34 5.50
CA GLY A 9 -0.44 9.91 6.79
C GLY A 9 -1.44 11.04 6.66
N THR A 10 -1.91 11.56 7.80
CA THR A 10 -2.93 12.62 7.84
C THR A 10 -2.40 14.02 7.45
N ARG A 11 -1.18 14.10 6.93
CA ARG A 11 -0.54 15.34 6.45
C ARG A 11 0.00 15.14 5.02
N ASP A 12 -0.63 14.24 4.28
CA ASP A 12 -0.27 13.85 2.91
C ASP A 12 1.18 13.38 2.75
N ASN A 13 1.76 12.88 3.84
CA ASN A 13 3.15 12.43 3.87
C ASN A 13 3.20 10.90 3.78
N PRO A 14 4.08 10.31 2.96
CA PRO A 14 4.22 8.87 2.87
C PRO A 14 4.78 8.32 4.20
N LEU A 15 4.05 7.40 4.81
CA LEU A 15 4.45 6.68 6.02
C LEU A 15 5.13 5.35 5.68
N PHE A 16 4.79 4.77 4.53
CA PHE A 16 5.36 3.52 4.07
C PHE A 16 5.27 3.45 2.55
N GLU A 17 6.31 2.91 1.91
CA GLU A 17 6.36 2.68 0.47
C GLU A 17 6.95 1.30 0.22
N HIS A 18 6.36 0.58 -0.74
CA HIS A 18 6.89 -0.70 -1.18
C HIS A 18 6.43 -1.03 -2.60
N GLU A 19 7.35 -1.58 -3.38
CA GLU A 19 7.07 -2.10 -4.71
C GLU A 19 7.04 -3.63 -4.68
N PHE A 20 6.09 -4.20 -5.40
CA PHE A 20 5.94 -5.66 -5.53
C PHE A 20 5.74 -6.05 -6.98
N GLY A 21 6.29 -7.18 -7.39
CA GLY A 21 5.83 -7.87 -8.59
C GLY A 21 4.68 -8.81 -8.24
N THR A 22 3.91 -9.21 -9.25
CA THR A 22 2.94 -10.29 -9.08
C THR A 22 3.65 -11.58 -8.73
N SER A 23 3.10 -12.30 -7.76
CA SER A 23 3.53 -13.65 -7.38
C SER A 23 2.55 -14.70 -7.92
N LYS A 24 1.45 -14.27 -8.55
CA LYS A 24 0.49 -15.15 -9.21
C LYS A 24 1.05 -15.72 -10.52
N ALA A 25 0.49 -16.86 -10.93
CA ALA A 25 0.79 -17.51 -12.21
C ALA A 25 2.28 -17.75 -12.50
N GLY A 26 3.09 -18.01 -11.46
CA GLY A 26 4.53 -18.26 -11.59
C GLY A 26 5.40 -17.00 -11.65
N GLY A 27 4.86 -15.83 -11.29
CA GLY A 27 5.64 -14.60 -11.11
C GLY A 27 6.62 -14.71 -9.94
N ASP A 28 7.77 -14.04 -10.08
CA ASP A 28 8.86 -14.04 -9.09
C ASP A 28 8.67 -13.02 -7.95
N GLY A 29 7.57 -12.27 -7.97
CA GLY A 29 7.29 -11.22 -6.98
C GLY A 29 8.17 -9.97 -7.15
N ILE A 30 8.97 -9.88 -8.22
CA ILE A 30 9.88 -8.75 -8.47
C ILE A 30 9.16 -7.68 -9.29
N ALA A 31 9.08 -6.47 -8.72
CA ALA A 31 8.53 -5.32 -9.42
C ALA A 31 9.47 -4.90 -10.55
N ARG A 32 8.91 -4.76 -11.75
CA ARG A 32 9.62 -4.31 -12.94
C ARG A 32 9.06 -2.96 -13.37
N PHE A 33 9.42 -1.92 -12.62
CA PHE A 33 9.20 -0.53 -13.04
C PHE A 33 10.41 -0.04 -13.83
N ARG A 34 10.17 0.76 -14.88
CA ARG A 34 11.25 1.49 -15.54
C ARG A 34 11.77 2.56 -14.59
N ASP A 35 13.08 2.77 -14.50
CA ASP A 35 13.66 3.69 -13.52
C ASP A 35 13.18 5.14 -13.71
N GLU A 36 13.04 5.57 -14.97
CA GLU A 36 12.46 6.86 -15.35
C GLU A 36 10.98 7.00 -14.94
N ALA A 37 10.25 5.90 -14.82
CA ALA A 37 8.83 5.92 -14.45
C ALA A 37 8.63 5.78 -12.94
N ARG A 38 9.67 5.40 -12.18
CA ARG A 38 9.53 5.07 -10.75
C ARG A 38 9.14 6.29 -9.91
N HIS A 39 9.67 7.47 -10.26
CA HIS A 39 9.25 8.74 -9.65
C HIS A 39 7.79 9.11 -9.96
N MET A 40 7.25 8.60 -11.08
CA MET A 40 5.89 8.93 -11.52
C MET A 40 4.88 8.27 -10.60
N ASN A 41 5.23 7.12 -10.00
CA ASN A 41 4.36 6.42 -9.06
C ASN A 41 3.99 7.34 -7.88
N GLN A 42 4.95 8.09 -7.33
CA GLN A 42 4.69 9.04 -6.24
C GLN A 42 3.77 10.18 -6.69
N PHE A 43 4.01 10.72 -7.89
CA PHE A 43 3.17 11.78 -8.46
C PHE A 43 1.74 11.31 -8.72
N ILE A 44 1.56 10.10 -9.27
CA ILE A 44 0.25 9.51 -9.57
C ILE A 44 -0.53 9.27 -8.27
N VAL A 45 0.12 8.68 -7.25
CA VAL A 45 -0.53 8.46 -5.95
C VAL A 45 -0.97 9.80 -5.36
N HIS A 46 -0.06 10.77 -5.28
CA HIS A 46 -0.37 12.07 -4.68
C HIS A 46 -1.53 12.75 -5.40
N SER A 47 -1.52 12.76 -6.74
CA SER A 47 -2.59 13.34 -7.57
C SER A 47 -3.92 12.59 -7.45
N SER A 48 -3.90 11.32 -6.99
CA SER A 48 -5.11 10.53 -6.80
C SER A 48 -5.79 10.76 -5.44
N LEU A 49 -5.12 11.38 -4.48
CA LEU A 49 -5.64 11.58 -3.11
C LEU A 49 -6.94 12.40 -3.11
N ASP A 50 -6.99 13.47 -3.91
CA ASP A 50 -8.18 14.33 -4.02
C ASP A 50 -9.41 13.52 -4.46
N ILE A 51 -9.24 12.64 -5.46
CA ILE A 51 -10.32 11.78 -5.98
C ILE A 51 -10.74 10.76 -4.92
N VAL A 52 -9.79 10.18 -4.19
CA VAL A 52 -10.08 9.23 -3.11
C VAL A 52 -10.88 9.92 -2.00
N GLU A 53 -10.52 11.16 -1.64
CA GLU A 53 -11.20 11.94 -0.61
C GLU A 53 -12.65 12.25 -1.00
N GLU A 54 -12.91 12.57 -2.27
CA GLU A 54 -14.27 12.80 -2.77
C GLU A 54 -15.11 11.51 -2.76
N VAL A 55 -14.52 10.39 -3.20
CA VAL A 55 -15.24 9.12 -3.35
C VAL A 55 -15.47 8.40 -2.01
N GLN A 56 -14.64 8.65 -0.99
CA GLN A 56 -14.70 7.92 0.30
C GLN A 56 -16.04 8.06 1.03
N TRP A 57 -16.76 9.18 0.82
CA TRP A 57 -18.04 9.45 1.48
C TRP A 57 -19.25 9.01 0.65
N GLY A 58 -19.04 8.52 -0.58
CA GLY A 58 -20.08 7.98 -1.43
C GLY A 58 -20.44 6.53 -1.08
N ASN A 59 -21.72 6.17 -1.20
CA ASN A 59 -22.23 4.82 -0.88
C ASN A 59 -21.78 3.73 -1.90
N ASN A 60 -21.00 4.09 -2.92
CA ASN A 60 -20.46 3.19 -3.95
C ASN A 60 -19.00 2.76 -3.67
N GLY A 61 -18.45 3.12 -2.51
CA GLY A 61 -17.04 2.96 -2.17
C GLY A 61 -16.47 1.59 -2.56
N LEU A 62 -15.49 1.62 -3.47
CA LEU A 62 -14.59 0.49 -3.81
C LEU A 62 -15.28 -0.80 -4.31
N ALA A 63 -16.56 -0.79 -4.69
CA ALA A 63 -17.25 -1.97 -5.20
C ALA A 63 -16.61 -2.55 -6.49
N GLN A 64 -15.88 -1.72 -7.24
CA GLN A 64 -15.14 -2.10 -8.45
C GLN A 64 -13.72 -2.63 -8.16
N THR A 65 -13.30 -2.70 -6.90
CA THR A 65 -11.94 -3.17 -6.55
C THR A 65 -11.90 -4.69 -6.64
N GLU A 66 -10.89 -5.23 -7.30
CA GLU A 66 -10.65 -6.67 -7.33
C GLU A 66 -10.58 -7.26 -5.91
N GLU A 67 -11.21 -8.41 -5.71
CA GLU A 67 -11.30 -9.06 -4.40
C GLU A 67 -9.91 -9.35 -3.80
N ALA A 68 -8.93 -9.66 -4.65
CA ALA A 68 -7.56 -9.89 -4.22
C ALA A 68 -6.91 -8.64 -3.60
N VAL A 69 -7.16 -7.46 -4.18
CA VAL A 69 -6.67 -6.18 -3.64
C VAL A 69 -7.39 -5.85 -2.35
N ARG A 70 -8.71 -6.09 -2.27
CA ARG A 70 -9.48 -5.91 -1.03
C ARG A 70 -8.90 -6.73 0.11
N GLN A 71 -8.62 -8.02 -0.13
CA GLN A 71 -8.06 -8.89 0.89
C GLN A 71 -6.63 -8.49 1.27
N PHE A 72 -5.80 -8.08 0.31
CA PHE A 72 -4.47 -7.51 0.58
C PHE A 72 -4.57 -6.29 1.51
N MET A 73 -5.45 -5.33 1.21
CA MET A 73 -5.63 -4.12 2.02
C MET A 73 -6.10 -4.46 3.43
N THR A 74 -7.01 -5.42 3.60
CA THR A 74 -7.47 -5.89 4.92
C THR A 74 -6.32 -6.45 5.77
N ASP A 75 -5.52 -7.36 5.21
CA ASP A 75 -4.39 -7.99 5.93
C ASP A 75 -3.32 -6.94 6.30
N VAL A 76 -3.03 -5.99 5.41
CA VAL A 76 -2.08 -4.91 5.66
C VAL A 76 -2.62 -3.94 6.72
N TYR A 77 -3.92 -3.63 6.68
CA TYR A 77 -4.56 -2.75 7.67
C TYR A 77 -4.50 -3.35 9.09
N GLU A 78 -4.71 -4.66 9.23
CA GLU A 78 -4.56 -5.33 10.53
C GLU A 78 -3.10 -5.27 11.03
N ALA A 79 -2.13 -5.45 10.13
CA ALA A 79 -0.72 -5.30 10.47
C ALA A 79 -0.36 -3.85 10.84
N TRP A 80 -0.98 -2.87 10.18
CA TRP A 80 -0.81 -1.45 10.42
C TRP A 80 -1.30 -1.05 11.81
N ILE A 81 -2.52 -1.47 12.19
CA ILE A 81 -3.06 -1.22 13.53
C ILE A 81 -2.09 -1.73 14.59
N LYS A 82 -1.60 -2.97 14.45
CA LYS A 82 -0.63 -3.54 15.41
C LYS A 82 0.67 -2.74 15.48
N CYS A 83 1.10 -2.15 14.37
CA CYS A 83 2.31 -1.32 14.32
C CYS A 83 2.11 0.01 15.07
N ILE A 84 0.98 0.70 14.85
CA ILE A 84 0.71 2.00 15.47
C ILE A 84 0.30 1.90 16.94
N MET A 85 -0.16 0.73 17.39
CA MET A 85 -0.44 0.44 18.80
C MET A 85 0.82 0.30 19.66
N ASN A 86 2.02 0.35 19.05
CA ASN A 86 3.27 0.43 19.80
C ASN A 86 3.37 1.80 20.50
N PRO A 87 3.54 1.87 21.83
CA PRO A 87 3.62 3.15 22.56
C PRO A 87 4.83 4.01 22.16
N PHE A 88 5.84 3.44 21.49
CA PHE A 88 6.98 4.16 20.95
C PHE A 88 6.80 4.62 19.50
N TYR A 89 5.67 4.29 18.87
CA TYR A 89 5.36 4.79 17.55
C TYR A 89 4.89 6.25 17.63
N VAL A 90 5.55 7.11 16.86
CA VAL A 90 5.15 8.51 16.72
C VAL A 90 4.11 8.59 15.60
N VAL A 91 2.94 9.15 15.93
CA VAL A 91 1.85 9.34 14.96
C VAL A 91 2.36 10.12 13.74
N ASN A 92 2.01 9.65 12.54
CA ASN A 92 2.46 10.20 11.25
C ASN A 92 3.98 10.13 11.00
N ALA A 93 4.74 9.35 11.76
CA ALA A 93 6.13 9.07 11.43
C ALA A 93 6.27 7.88 10.45
N PRO A 94 7.29 7.87 9.58
CA PRO A 94 7.55 6.74 8.69
C PRO A 94 7.73 5.42 9.45
N VAL A 95 7.12 4.34 8.94
CA VAL A 95 7.26 3.01 9.52
C VAL A 95 8.53 2.35 9.02
N THR A 96 9.47 2.17 9.94
CA THR A 96 10.78 1.54 9.70
C THR A 96 10.83 0.08 10.16
N SER A 97 9.73 -0.45 10.73
CA SER A 97 9.69 -1.79 11.31
C SER A 97 9.92 -2.89 10.25
N PRO A 98 10.97 -3.74 10.40
CA PRO A 98 11.23 -4.84 9.47
C PRO A 98 10.16 -5.94 9.58
N VAL A 99 9.57 -6.12 10.76
CA VAL A 99 8.45 -7.07 10.96
C VAL A 99 7.22 -6.62 10.19
N PHE A 100 6.89 -5.32 10.22
CA PHE A 100 5.80 -4.78 9.44
C PHE A 100 6.06 -4.95 7.94
N ARG A 101 7.25 -4.58 7.45
CA ARG A 101 7.65 -4.79 6.05
C ARG A 101 7.51 -6.25 5.61
N GLY A 102 7.95 -7.19 6.45
CA GLY A 102 7.82 -8.63 6.18
C GLY A 102 6.36 -9.08 6.08
N ARG A 103 5.46 -8.54 6.91
CA ARG A 103 4.02 -8.83 6.84
C ARG A 103 3.40 -8.31 5.55
N VAL A 104 3.73 -7.08 5.13
CA VAL A 104 3.23 -6.53 3.86
C VAL A 104 3.75 -7.34 2.68
N ALA A 105 5.03 -7.73 2.66
CA ALA A 105 5.60 -8.57 1.60
C ALA A 105 4.94 -9.96 1.53
N ALA A 106 4.63 -10.57 2.69
CA ALA A 106 3.91 -11.85 2.73
C ALA A 106 2.47 -11.71 2.21
N ALA A 107 1.76 -10.63 2.56
CA ALA A 107 0.43 -10.35 2.05
C ALA A 107 0.46 -10.10 0.52
N ALA A 108 1.41 -9.31 0.03
CA ALA A 108 1.60 -9.07 -1.40
C ALA A 108 1.84 -10.38 -2.16
N LYS A 109 2.71 -11.25 -1.65
CA LYS A 109 2.95 -12.57 -2.26
C LYS A 109 1.71 -13.46 -2.30
N LYS A 110 0.83 -13.34 -1.32
CA LYS A 110 -0.39 -14.15 -1.21
C LYS A 110 -1.49 -13.68 -2.15
N TYR A 111 -1.63 -12.37 -2.35
CA TYR A 111 -2.79 -11.79 -3.02
C TYR A 111 -2.51 -11.10 -4.35
N LEU A 112 -1.28 -10.65 -4.63
CA LEU A 112 -0.93 -9.80 -5.78
C LEU A 112 -0.11 -10.52 -6.86
#